data_AF-A0A7S1VIB1-F1
#
_entry.id   AF-A0A7S1VIB1-F1
#
_cell.length_a   1.000
_cell.length_b   1.000
_cell.length_c   1.000
_cell.angle_alpha   90.00
_cell.angle_beta   90.00
_cell.angle_gamma   90.00
#
_symmetry.space_group_name_H-M   'P 1'
#
loop_
_entity.id
_entity.type
_entity.pdbx_description
1 polymer ?
#
loop_
_entity_poly.entity_id
_entity_poly.type
_entity_poly.pdbx_seq_one_letter_code
_entity_poly.pdbx_strand_id
1 'polypeptide(L)'
;FFRFVSADPLCGVTKSSSSSTMGELVLNFNDAILYQADIDILRDLTAWLNDACIHFYFTYLQTKVPRTKVLFMDPSVITFLMHQCDDEDLQEFSQSFQVPSKYLIIPINDGHGSSNSWKRPGSGSHWSLLVVGLAATGGTKHDYWYLDSVRGSGNAQAAREVAQRITEVIEGDANSADITIQSVPSTPQQRNGHDCGLHCLAFASVFCTVPESLKEIEDDVSASPDGTTMRKLVLEAVERAIQERDGVEAGE
;
A
#
# COMPACT_ATOMS: atom_id res chain seq x y z
N PHE A 1 -0.08 -2.16 18.51
CA PHE A 1 1.22 -1.89 17.86
C PHE A 1 2.04 -3.18 17.94
N PHE A 2 2.02 -4.01 16.90
CA PHE A 2 2.79 -5.25 16.87
C PHE A 2 4.29 -4.91 16.93
N ARG A 3 4.87 -4.98 18.14
CA ARG A 3 6.32 -5.07 18.31
C ARG A 3 6.69 -6.52 18.02
N PHE A 4 7.23 -6.78 16.84
CA PHE A 4 8.03 -7.99 16.65
C PHE A 4 9.17 -7.97 17.67
N VAL A 5 9.30 -9.07 18.39
CA VAL A 5 10.35 -9.30 19.39
C VAL A 5 11.69 -9.27 18.66
N SER A 6 12.53 -8.31 19.02
CA SER A 6 13.94 -8.25 18.63
C SER A 6 14.64 -9.51 19.13
N ALA A 7 15.22 -10.27 18.20
CA ALA A 7 16.22 -11.29 18.50
C ALA A 7 17.60 -10.69 18.25
N ASP A 8 18.44 -10.75 19.28
CA ASP A 8 19.82 -10.23 19.28
C ASP A 8 20.70 -10.82 18.15
N PRO A 9 21.71 -10.06 17.67
CA PRO A 9 22.63 -10.52 16.63
C PRO A 9 23.71 -11.42 17.24
N LEU A 10 23.65 -12.72 16.96
CA LEU A 10 24.81 -13.60 17.15
C LEU A 10 25.68 -13.57 15.90
N CYS A 11 26.81 -12.88 16.05
CA CYS A 11 27.98 -12.97 15.19
C CYS A 11 28.41 -14.44 15.01
N GLY A 12 28.56 -14.89 13.76
CA GLY A 12 29.07 -16.22 13.45
C GLY A 12 29.07 -16.50 11.95
N VAL A 13 30.18 -16.17 11.28
CA VAL A 13 30.44 -16.60 9.90
C VAL A 13 30.63 -18.12 9.86
N THR A 14 29.71 -18.83 9.21
CA THR A 14 30.01 -20.13 8.58
C THR A 14 29.28 -20.23 7.24
N LYS A 15 30.03 -20.29 6.15
CA LYS A 15 29.53 -20.71 4.84
C LYS A 15 29.01 -22.14 4.94
N SER A 16 27.70 -22.34 4.79
CA SER A 16 27.13 -23.64 4.40
C SER A 16 26.19 -23.45 3.21
N SER A 17 26.61 -23.99 2.08
CA SER A 17 25.78 -24.15 0.90
C SER A 17 24.76 -25.26 1.13
N SER A 18 23.48 -24.91 1.26
CA SER A 18 22.36 -25.80 0.95
C SER A 18 21.04 -25.02 0.84
N SER A 19 20.56 -24.87 -0.41
CA SER A 19 19.16 -24.74 -0.83
C SER A 19 18.23 -23.87 0.02
N SER A 20 18.04 -22.61 -0.38
CA SER A 20 16.83 -21.85 -0.04
C SER A 20 16.16 -21.35 -1.32
N THR A 21 14.90 -21.73 -1.50
CA THR A 21 13.97 -21.30 -2.55
C THR A 21 13.56 -19.82 -2.48
N MET A 22 14.25 -19.01 -1.68
CA MET A 22 14.08 -17.56 -1.66
C MET A 22 15.26 -16.93 -2.38
N GLY A 23 14.98 -16.05 -3.34
CA GLY A 23 15.98 -15.37 -4.15
C GLY A 23 16.94 -14.51 -3.32
N GLU A 24 17.93 -13.90 -3.99
CA GLU A 24 18.88 -13.00 -3.33
C GLU A 24 18.16 -11.79 -2.71
N LEU A 25 18.37 -11.55 -1.42
CA LEU A 25 17.87 -10.36 -0.71
C LEU A 25 18.65 -9.12 -1.19
N VAL A 26 17.94 -8.11 -1.69
CA VAL A 26 18.55 -6.87 -2.19
C VAL A 26 18.42 -5.74 -1.18
N LEU A 27 17.23 -5.57 -0.58
CA LEU A 27 16.92 -4.47 0.31
C LEU A 27 16.02 -4.91 1.46
N ASN A 28 16.33 -4.44 2.67
CA ASN A 28 15.41 -4.38 3.80
C ASN A 28 15.34 -2.91 4.24
N PHE A 29 14.20 -2.26 4.03
CA PHE A 29 14.00 -0.83 4.27
C PHE A 29 12.74 -0.61 5.09
N ASN A 30 12.89 -0.33 6.39
CA ASN A 30 11.76 -0.10 7.31
C ASN A 30 10.68 -1.19 7.19
N ASP A 31 11.10 -2.46 7.26
CA ASP A 31 10.28 -3.67 7.11
C ASP A 31 9.79 -4.00 5.69
N ALA A 32 10.01 -3.11 4.71
CA ALA A 32 9.82 -3.44 3.30
C ALA A 32 11.02 -4.22 2.76
N ILE A 33 10.78 -5.47 2.38
CA ILE A 33 11.80 -6.39 1.88
C ILE A 33 11.67 -6.54 0.37
N LEU A 34 12.77 -6.33 -0.36
CA LEU A 34 12.88 -6.61 -1.79
C LEU A 34 13.96 -7.65 -2.06
N TYR A 35 13.59 -8.69 -2.80
CA TYR A 35 14.49 -9.67 -3.38
C TYR A 35 14.82 -9.30 -4.82
N GLN A 36 15.81 -9.97 -5.41
CA GLN A 36 16.22 -9.74 -6.80
C GLN A 36 15.05 -9.90 -7.79
N ALA A 37 14.12 -10.83 -7.53
CA ALA A 37 12.93 -11.00 -8.36
C ALA A 37 12.01 -9.75 -8.37
N ASP A 38 11.91 -9.03 -7.26
CA ASP A 38 11.13 -7.79 -7.18
C ASP A 38 11.81 -6.65 -7.94
N ILE A 39 13.14 -6.60 -7.90
CA ILE A 39 13.92 -5.66 -8.70
C ILE A 39 13.76 -5.95 -10.20
N ASP A 40 13.72 -7.23 -10.58
CA ASP A 40 13.50 -7.63 -11.98
C ASP A 40 12.10 -7.22 -12.45
N ILE A 41 11.07 -7.35 -11.61
CA ILE A 41 9.72 -6.80 -11.87
C ILE A 41 9.78 -5.29 -12.11
N LEU A 42 10.52 -4.54 -11.28
CA LEU A 42 10.62 -3.08 -11.42
C LEU A 42 11.37 -2.67 -12.70
N ARG A 43 12.35 -3.47 -13.15
CA ARG A 43 13.12 -3.24 -14.38
C ARG A 43 12.39 -3.64 -15.66
N ASP A 44 11.47 -4.59 -15.59
CA ASP A 44 10.64 -5.01 -16.73
C ASP A 44 9.52 -3.99 -16.99
N LEU A 45 9.56 -3.36 -18.16
CA LEU A 45 8.58 -2.36 -18.57
C LEU A 45 7.16 -2.91 -18.72
N THR A 46 6.99 -4.22 -18.76
CA THR A 46 5.70 -4.91 -18.98
C THR A 46 5.24 -5.75 -17.80
N ALA A 47 6.07 -5.91 -16.76
CA ALA A 47 5.72 -6.70 -15.58
C ALA A 47 4.72 -5.96 -14.67
N TRP A 48 3.78 -6.72 -14.12
CA TRP A 48 2.86 -6.24 -13.09
C TRP A 48 3.59 -6.11 -11.76
N LEU A 49 3.32 -5.02 -11.04
CA LEU A 49 3.84 -4.89 -9.68
C LEU A 49 3.17 -5.91 -8.76
N ASN A 50 3.97 -6.50 -7.88
CA ASN A 50 3.51 -7.33 -6.78
C ASN A 50 3.40 -6.52 -5.47
N ASP A 51 2.91 -7.17 -4.42
CA ASP A 51 2.73 -6.57 -3.10
C ASP A 51 4.03 -5.98 -2.54
N ALA A 52 5.17 -6.66 -2.73
CA ALA A 52 6.47 -6.21 -2.23
C ALA A 52 6.88 -4.87 -2.87
N CYS A 53 6.69 -4.71 -4.19
CA CYS A 53 6.94 -3.46 -4.89
C CYS A 53 6.05 -2.32 -4.38
N ILE A 54 4.75 -2.61 -4.15
CA ILE A 54 3.79 -1.63 -3.64
C ILE A 54 4.14 -1.23 -2.20
N HIS A 55 4.38 -2.21 -1.33
CA HIS A 55 4.72 -2.00 0.07
C HIS A 55 6.03 -1.23 0.23
N PHE A 56 7.07 -1.55 -0.55
CA PHE A 56 8.31 -0.79 -0.57
C PHE A 56 8.06 0.69 -0.87
N TYR A 57 7.36 0.99 -1.96
CA TYR A 57 7.19 2.39 -2.33
C TYR A 57 6.31 3.15 -1.34
N PHE A 58 5.27 2.52 -0.79
CA PHE A 58 4.46 3.10 0.28
C PHE A 58 5.27 3.38 1.54
N THR A 59 6.17 2.47 1.91
CA THR A 59 7.10 2.65 3.03
C THR A 59 8.09 3.78 2.77
N TYR A 60 8.59 3.90 1.53
CA TYR A 60 9.42 5.02 1.10
C TYR A 60 8.67 6.37 1.19
N LEU A 61 7.42 6.44 0.70
CA LEU A 61 6.57 7.64 0.83
C LEU A 61 6.29 7.99 2.30
N GLN A 62 6.11 6.99 3.15
CA GLN A 62 5.88 7.20 4.59
C GLN A 62 7.05 7.92 5.27
N THR A 63 8.28 7.86 4.73
CA THR A 63 9.42 8.65 5.24
C THR A 63 9.31 10.15 4.95
N LYS A 64 8.45 10.54 4.00
CA LYS A 64 8.31 11.92 3.52
C LYS A 64 7.17 12.67 4.18
N VAL A 65 6.25 11.96 4.85
CA VAL A 65 5.08 12.55 5.51
C VAL A 65 4.82 11.86 6.85
N PRO A 66 4.52 12.62 7.93
CA PRO A 66 4.22 12.02 9.22
C PRO A 66 3.01 11.09 9.17
N ARG A 67 3.08 9.96 9.89
CA ARG A 67 1.95 9.03 10.08
C ARG A 67 0.71 9.71 10.67
N THR A 68 0.87 10.80 11.40
CA THR A 68 -0.24 11.61 11.94
C THR A 68 -0.96 12.47 10.88
N LYS A 69 -0.47 12.46 9.64
CA LYS A 69 -1.11 13.13 8.51
C LYS A 69 -1.56 12.10 7.49
N VAL A 70 -0.68 11.18 7.12
CA VAL A 70 -0.98 10.16 6.10
C VAL A 70 -0.41 8.84 6.54
N LEU A 71 -1.24 7.80 6.53
CA LEU A 71 -0.82 6.42 6.74
C LEU A 71 -0.95 5.64 5.43
N PHE A 72 0.17 5.14 4.92
CA PHE A 72 0.19 4.22 3.79
C PHE A 72 0.06 2.79 4.29
N MET A 73 -0.98 2.08 3.86
CA MET A 73 -1.28 0.72 4.31
C MET A 73 -0.53 -0.32 3.48
N ASP A 74 0.08 -1.29 4.15
CA ASP A 74 0.70 -2.46 3.50
C ASP A 74 -0.39 -3.34 2.86
N PRO A 75 -0.26 -3.72 1.57
CA PRO A 75 -1.14 -4.71 0.94
C PRO A 75 -1.34 -6.01 1.75
N SER A 76 -0.31 -6.47 2.46
CA SER A 76 -0.38 -7.70 3.28
C SER A 76 -1.35 -7.54 4.45
N VAL A 77 -1.39 -6.34 5.07
CA VAL A 77 -2.33 -6.01 6.15
C VAL A 77 -3.75 -5.99 5.62
N ILE A 78 -3.98 -5.47 4.40
CA ILE A 78 -5.31 -5.48 3.78
C ILE A 78 -5.77 -6.92 3.48
N THR A 79 -4.88 -7.75 2.94
CA THR A 79 -5.16 -9.17 2.71
C THR A 79 -5.49 -9.90 4.00
N PHE A 80 -4.74 -9.66 5.08
CA PHE A 80 -5.01 -10.23 6.40
C PHE A 80 -6.37 -9.80 6.94
N LEU A 81 -6.65 -8.48 6.93
CA LEU A 81 -7.93 -7.91 7.39
C LEU A 81 -9.13 -8.48 6.65
N MET A 82 -9.02 -8.74 5.35
CA MET A 82 -10.13 -9.23 4.53
C MET A 82 -10.38 -10.74 4.66
N HIS A 83 -9.30 -11.54 4.75
CA HIS A 83 -9.39 -12.99 4.54
C HIS A 83 -9.03 -13.84 5.75
N GLN A 84 -8.38 -13.25 6.76
CA GLN A 84 -7.82 -13.99 7.89
C GLN A 84 -8.29 -13.47 9.25
N CYS A 85 -8.76 -12.23 9.36
CA CYS A 85 -9.30 -11.71 10.62
C CYS A 85 -10.70 -12.27 10.93
N ASP A 86 -10.85 -12.79 12.15
CA ASP A 86 -12.15 -12.99 12.79
C ASP A 86 -12.57 -11.78 13.65
N ASP A 87 -13.70 -11.90 14.35
CA ASP A 87 -14.25 -10.80 15.16
C ASP A 87 -13.33 -10.42 16.35
N GLU A 88 -12.55 -11.37 16.89
CA GLU A 88 -11.60 -11.11 17.98
C GLU A 88 -10.38 -10.35 17.46
N ASP A 89 -9.82 -10.79 16.33
CA ASP A 89 -8.72 -10.11 15.64
C ASP A 89 -9.11 -8.66 15.27
N LEU A 90 -10.34 -8.45 14.80
CA LEU A 90 -10.83 -7.12 14.43
C LEU A 90 -10.91 -6.18 15.64
N GLN A 91 -11.34 -6.68 16.80
CA GLN A 91 -11.36 -5.89 18.03
C GLN A 91 -9.95 -5.53 18.48
N GLU A 92 -9.00 -6.47 18.46
CA GLU A 92 -7.60 -6.19 18.80
C GLU A 92 -6.98 -5.19 17.82
N PHE A 93 -7.26 -5.36 16.53
CA PHE A 93 -6.78 -4.46 15.49
C PHE A 93 -7.36 -3.05 15.69
N SER A 94 -8.66 -2.91 15.90
CA SER A 94 -9.33 -1.63 16.18
C SER A 94 -8.71 -0.89 17.37
N GLN A 95 -8.47 -1.60 18.48
CA GLN A 95 -7.80 -1.03 19.66
C GLN A 95 -6.38 -0.54 19.37
N SER A 96 -5.67 -1.26 18.48
CA SER A 96 -4.33 -0.88 18.02
C SER A 96 -4.33 0.19 16.93
N PHE A 97 -5.43 0.35 16.18
CA PHE A 97 -5.57 1.22 15.01
C PHE A 97 -5.95 2.66 15.39
N GLN A 98 -5.45 3.14 16.54
CA GLN A 98 -5.60 4.53 16.96
C GLN A 98 -4.50 5.40 16.32
N VAL A 99 -4.43 5.42 14.99
CA VAL A 99 -3.52 6.33 14.29
C VAL A 99 -4.29 7.60 13.98
N PRO A 100 -3.93 8.76 14.58
CA PRO A 100 -4.56 10.03 14.27
C PRO A 100 -4.01 10.53 12.93
N SER A 101 -4.35 9.87 11.82
CA SER A 101 -4.03 10.32 10.46
C SER A 101 -5.16 11.17 9.89
N LYS A 102 -4.86 12.05 8.94
CA LYS A 102 -5.87 12.73 8.12
C LYS A 102 -6.34 11.82 6.98
N TYR A 103 -5.41 11.08 6.37
CA TYR A 103 -5.69 10.16 5.28
C TYR A 103 -5.14 8.76 5.55
N LEU A 104 -5.93 7.74 5.19
CA LEU A 104 -5.45 6.38 4.96
C LEU A 104 -5.33 6.13 3.46
N ILE A 105 -4.18 5.64 3.02
CA ILE A 105 -3.89 5.34 1.62
C ILE A 105 -3.80 3.83 1.47
N ILE A 106 -4.77 3.25 0.78
CA ILE A 106 -5.01 1.81 0.81
C ILE A 106 -4.90 1.26 -0.61
N PRO A 107 -3.94 0.35 -0.88
CA PRO A 107 -3.84 -0.29 -2.17
C PRO A 107 -4.94 -1.35 -2.28
N ILE A 108 -5.72 -1.31 -3.36
CA ILE A 108 -6.81 -2.23 -3.60
C ILE A 108 -6.43 -3.20 -4.71
N ASN A 109 -6.51 -4.49 -4.41
CA ASN A 109 -6.40 -5.57 -5.36
C ASN A 109 -7.77 -6.26 -5.51
N ASP A 110 -8.13 -6.71 -6.71
CA ASP A 110 -9.37 -7.45 -6.95
C ASP A 110 -9.38 -8.83 -6.27
N GLY A 111 -8.21 -9.35 -5.90
CA GLY A 111 -8.04 -10.49 -4.98
C GLY A 111 -8.46 -10.22 -3.53
N HIS A 112 -8.65 -8.96 -3.12
CA HIS A 112 -9.14 -8.61 -1.78
C HIS A 112 -10.64 -8.87 -1.59
N GLY A 113 -11.41 -8.92 -2.68
CA GLY A 113 -12.87 -9.11 -2.59
C GLY A 113 -13.27 -10.53 -2.17
N SER A 114 -14.55 -10.68 -1.79
CA SER A 114 -15.21 -11.87 -1.21
C SER A 114 -15.20 -13.14 -2.09
N SER A 115 -14.54 -13.09 -3.24
CA SER A 115 -14.32 -14.27 -4.05
C SER A 115 -13.34 -15.23 -3.35
N ASN A 116 -13.57 -16.54 -3.44
CA ASN A 116 -12.64 -17.57 -2.95
C ASN A 116 -11.27 -17.58 -3.68
N SER A 117 -10.98 -16.58 -4.53
CA SER A 117 -9.77 -16.53 -5.36
C SER A 117 -8.51 -16.27 -4.55
N TRP A 118 -8.62 -15.62 -3.38
CA TRP A 118 -7.51 -15.36 -2.42
C TRP A 118 -6.76 -16.61 -1.97
N LYS A 119 -7.39 -17.80 -2.05
CA LYS A 119 -6.79 -19.09 -1.69
C LYS A 119 -5.64 -19.50 -2.62
N ARG A 120 -5.39 -18.76 -3.70
CA ARG A 120 -4.23 -18.95 -4.58
C ARG A 120 -3.23 -17.81 -4.35
N PRO A 121 -1.99 -18.11 -3.95
CA PRO A 121 -0.92 -17.10 -3.89
C PRO A 121 -0.81 -16.34 -5.22
N GLY A 122 -0.73 -15.01 -5.15
CA GLY A 122 -0.71 -14.16 -6.35
C GLY A 122 -2.06 -14.04 -7.07
N SER A 123 -3.18 -14.31 -6.40
CA SER A 123 -4.51 -14.00 -6.93
C SER A 123 -4.70 -12.48 -6.99
N GLY A 124 -5.20 -12.01 -8.12
CA GLY A 124 -5.34 -10.59 -8.37
C GLY A 124 -4.89 -10.25 -9.78
N SER A 125 -5.62 -9.39 -10.47
CA SER A 125 -5.32 -8.94 -11.82
C SER A 125 -5.28 -7.44 -11.99
N HIS A 126 -5.65 -6.68 -10.95
CA HIS A 126 -5.72 -5.24 -11.06
C HIS A 126 -5.43 -4.53 -9.73
N TRP A 127 -4.68 -3.44 -9.81
CA TRP A 127 -4.43 -2.53 -8.69
C TRP A 127 -5.19 -1.22 -8.89
N SER A 128 -5.77 -0.72 -7.81
CA SER A 128 -6.32 0.63 -7.71
C SER A 128 -6.03 1.20 -6.30
N LEU A 129 -6.49 2.41 -6.02
CA LEU A 129 -6.24 3.08 -4.75
C LEU A 129 -7.55 3.55 -4.11
N LEU A 130 -7.73 3.20 -2.84
CA LEU A 130 -8.76 3.75 -1.97
C LEU A 130 -8.10 4.75 -1.02
N VAL A 131 -8.70 5.93 -0.91
CA VAL A 131 -8.30 6.98 0.03
C VAL A 131 -9.43 7.18 1.03
N VAL A 132 -9.11 7.06 2.31
CA VAL A 132 -10.05 7.36 3.40
C VAL A 132 -9.65 8.67 4.05
N GLY A 133 -10.47 9.70 3.90
CA GLY A 133 -10.38 10.94 4.68
C GLY A 133 -11.00 10.73 6.05
N LEU A 134 -10.16 10.66 7.09
CA LEU A 134 -10.63 10.45 8.44
C LEU A 134 -11.32 11.72 8.97
N ALA A 135 -12.42 11.52 9.68
CA ALA A 135 -13.16 12.61 10.28
C ALA A 135 -12.28 13.25 11.36
N ALA A 136 -12.29 14.58 11.43
CA ALA A 136 -11.70 15.26 12.59
C ALA A 136 -12.35 14.74 13.89
N THR A 137 -11.63 14.79 15.00
CA THR A 137 -12.15 14.36 16.31
C THR A 137 -13.49 15.06 16.61
N GLY A 138 -14.57 14.28 16.75
CA GLY A 138 -15.94 14.79 16.95
C GLY A 138 -16.76 15.00 15.67
N GLY A 139 -16.17 14.79 14.49
CA GLY A 139 -16.89 14.62 13.23
C GLY A 139 -17.58 13.26 13.15
N THR A 140 -18.62 13.17 12.33
CA THR A 140 -19.51 11.99 12.29
C THR A 140 -19.38 11.14 11.03
N LYS A 141 -18.51 11.52 10.07
CA LYS A 141 -18.41 10.80 8.80
C LYS A 141 -17.02 10.88 8.17
N HIS A 142 -16.55 9.73 7.70
CA HIS A 142 -15.35 9.59 6.88
C HIS A 142 -15.68 9.80 5.40
N ASP A 143 -14.73 10.35 4.66
CA ASP A 143 -14.82 10.48 3.21
C ASP A 143 -14.04 9.35 2.53
N TYR A 144 -14.57 8.85 1.41
CA TYR A 144 -13.98 7.73 0.67
C TYR A 144 -13.83 8.10 -0.80
N TRP A 145 -12.59 8.10 -1.30
CA TRP A 145 -12.29 8.37 -2.69
C TRP A 145 -11.62 7.19 -3.37
N TYR A 146 -12.08 6.88 -4.57
CA TYR A 146 -11.60 5.75 -5.36
C TYR A 146 -10.89 6.24 -6.62
N LEU A 147 -9.62 5.84 -6.76
CA LEU A 147 -8.76 6.20 -7.88
C LEU A 147 -8.38 4.93 -8.63
N ASP A 148 -8.85 4.83 -9.87
CA ASP A 148 -8.64 3.67 -10.73
C ASP A 148 -8.21 4.10 -12.13
N SER A 149 -7.06 3.58 -12.56
CA SER A 149 -6.50 3.78 -13.89
C SER A 149 -7.24 2.99 -14.98
N VAL A 150 -8.18 2.12 -14.62
CA VAL A 150 -9.06 1.37 -15.52
C VAL A 150 -10.52 1.59 -15.13
N ARG A 151 -11.19 2.51 -15.82
CA ARG A 151 -12.63 2.74 -15.65
C ARG A 151 -13.43 1.47 -15.94
N GLY A 152 -14.39 1.19 -15.06
CA GLY A 152 -15.27 0.03 -15.20
C GLY A 152 -14.60 -1.30 -14.87
N SER A 153 -13.42 -1.29 -14.23
CA SER A 153 -12.82 -2.52 -13.69
C SER A 153 -13.74 -3.15 -12.63
N GLY A 154 -13.59 -4.46 -12.42
CA GLY A 154 -14.27 -5.16 -11.32
C GLY A 154 -13.76 -4.76 -9.92
N ASN A 155 -12.68 -3.98 -9.85
CA ASN A 155 -11.97 -3.68 -8.61
C ASN A 155 -12.71 -2.69 -7.69
N ALA A 156 -13.71 -1.99 -8.22
CA ALA A 156 -14.59 -1.11 -7.44
C ALA A 156 -15.38 -1.88 -6.36
N GLN A 157 -15.71 -3.17 -6.60
CA GLN A 157 -16.37 -3.99 -5.58
C GLN A 157 -15.42 -4.36 -4.44
N ALA A 158 -14.17 -4.72 -4.76
CA ALA A 158 -13.14 -4.96 -3.74
C ALA A 158 -12.86 -3.68 -2.91
N ALA A 159 -12.84 -2.51 -3.55
CA ALA A 159 -12.71 -1.24 -2.85
C ALA A 159 -13.86 -0.97 -1.87
N ARG A 160 -15.09 -1.33 -2.23
CA ARG A 160 -16.26 -1.22 -1.34
C ARG A 160 -16.15 -2.12 -0.12
N GLU A 161 -15.77 -3.37 -0.34
CA GLU A 161 -15.63 -4.35 0.75
C GLU A 161 -14.48 -3.99 1.70
N VAL A 162 -13.34 -3.55 1.14
CA VAL A 162 -12.22 -3.03 1.94
C VAL A 162 -12.61 -1.77 2.71
N ALA A 163 -13.34 -0.82 2.08
CA ALA A 163 -13.81 0.37 2.78
C ALA A 163 -14.73 0.03 3.97
N GLN A 164 -15.62 -0.95 3.79
CA GLN A 164 -16.48 -1.44 4.86
C GLN A 164 -15.66 -2.00 6.02
N ARG A 165 -14.76 -2.93 5.72
CA ARG A 165 -13.89 -3.55 6.73
C ARG A 165 -13.01 -2.52 7.46
N ILE A 166 -12.49 -1.53 6.75
CA ILE A 166 -11.68 -0.45 7.35
C ILE A 166 -12.53 0.44 8.25
N THR A 167 -13.77 0.74 7.87
CA THR A 167 -14.71 1.49 8.73
C THR A 167 -15.01 0.74 10.02
N GLU A 168 -15.30 -0.57 9.92
CA GLU A 168 -15.54 -1.44 11.08
C GLU A 168 -14.36 -1.38 12.06
N VAL A 169 -13.12 -1.39 11.54
CA VAL A 169 -11.89 -1.25 12.31
C VAL A 169 -11.77 0.13 12.96
N ILE A 170 -12.01 1.21 12.22
CA ILE A 170 -11.85 2.59 12.71
C ILE A 170 -12.89 2.92 13.78
N GLU A 171 -14.14 2.50 13.56
CA GLU A 171 -15.27 2.78 14.46
C GLU A 171 -15.33 1.78 15.63
N GLY A 172 -14.71 0.60 15.48
CA GLY A 172 -14.81 -0.48 16.45
C GLY A 172 -16.21 -1.08 16.53
N ASP A 173 -17.00 -0.96 15.47
CA ASP A 173 -18.38 -1.44 15.37
C ASP A 173 -18.59 -2.19 14.04
N ALA A 174 -19.02 -3.44 14.12
CA ALA A 174 -19.32 -4.27 12.95
C ALA A 174 -20.60 -3.83 12.20
N ASN A 175 -21.39 -2.89 12.76
CA ASN A 175 -22.61 -2.35 12.16
C ASN A 175 -22.42 -0.93 11.58
N SER A 176 -21.21 -0.60 11.14
CA SER A 176 -20.88 0.69 10.51
C SER A 176 -21.89 1.10 9.43
N ALA A 177 -22.12 2.41 9.35
CA ALA A 177 -23.08 3.00 8.42
C ALA A 177 -22.73 2.73 6.95
N ASP A 178 -23.72 2.85 6.06
CA ASP A 178 -23.54 2.66 4.62
C ASP A 178 -22.50 3.65 4.04
N ILE A 179 -21.52 3.10 3.33
CA ILE A 179 -20.34 3.83 2.85
C ILE A 179 -20.58 4.30 1.42
N THR A 180 -20.44 5.60 1.22
CA THR A 180 -20.46 6.19 -0.12
C THR A 180 -19.03 6.43 -0.60
N ILE A 181 -18.61 5.65 -1.59
CA ILE A 181 -17.32 5.82 -2.26
C ILE A 181 -17.49 6.71 -3.49
N GLN A 182 -16.69 7.77 -3.56
CA GLN A 182 -16.67 8.70 -4.69
C GLN A 182 -15.51 8.36 -5.63
N SER A 183 -15.79 7.97 -6.87
CA SER A 183 -14.74 7.83 -7.88
C SER A 183 -14.20 9.20 -8.28
N VAL A 184 -12.88 9.36 -8.28
CA VAL A 184 -12.21 10.63 -8.64
C VAL A 184 -12.17 10.75 -10.18
N PRO A 185 -12.95 11.65 -10.80
CA PRO A 185 -13.11 11.67 -12.26
C PRO A 185 -11.85 12.09 -13.00
N SER A 186 -10.96 12.87 -12.38
CA SER A 186 -9.70 13.32 -12.96
C SER A 186 -8.61 12.25 -12.99
N THR A 187 -8.87 11.05 -12.45
CA THR A 187 -7.89 9.95 -12.39
C THR A 187 -7.38 9.58 -13.79
N PRO A 188 -6.06 9.74 -14.06
CA PRO A 188 -5.44 9.32 -15.31
C PRO A 188 -5.69 7.85 -15.63
N GLN A 189 -6.01 7.56 -16.89
CA GLN A 189 -6.26 6.19 -17.36
C GLN A 189 -4.99 5.59 -17.96
N GLN A 190 -4.69 4.34 -17.61
CA GLN A 190 -3.55 3.63 -18.18
C GLN A 190 -3.77 3.35 -19.66
N ARG A 191 -2.68 3.28 -20.42
CA ARG A 191 -2.71 3.04 -21.88
C ARG A 191 -2.27 1.63 -22.27
N ASN A 192 -2.01 0.77 -21.30
CA ASN A 192 -1.57 -0.62 -21.47
C ASN A 192 -2.26 -1.52 -20.43
N GLY A 193 -1.91 -2.81 -20.41
CA GLY A 193 -2.50 -3.80 -19.50
C GLY A 193 -1.67 -4.12 -18.25
N HIS A 194 -0.65 -3.34 -17.90
CA HIS A 194 0.32 -3.70 -16.84
C HIS A 194 0.69 -2.58 -15.87
N ASP A 195 0.41 -1.32 -16.20
CA ASP A 195 0.81 -0.18 -15.37
C ASP A 195 -0.15 0.16 -14.22
N CYS A 196 -1.18 -0.66 -13.95
CA CYS A 196 -2.15 -0.37 -12.89
C CYS A 196 -1.50 -0.17 -11.51
N GLY A 197 -0.53 -1.02 -11.16
CA GLY A 197 0.25 -0.87 -9.92
C GLY A 197 1.06 0.43 -9.89
N LEU A 198 1.64 0.83 -11.03
CA LEU A 198 2.41 2.07 -11.12
C LEU A 198 1.52 3.31 -11.01
N HIS A 199 0.34 3.31 -11.64
CA HIS A 199 -0.64 4.36 -11.46
C HIS A 199 -1.09 4.46 -9.99
N CYS A 200 -1.31 3.33 -9.31
CA CYS A 200 -1.59 3.31 -7.87
C CYS A 200 -0.48 4.00 -7.05
N LEU A 201 0.80 3.74 -7.34
CA LEU A 201 1.93 4.42 -6.70
C LEU A 201 1.99 5.93 -7.01
N ALA A 202 1.70 6.31 -8.25
CA ALA A 202 1.65 7.71 -8.66
C ALA A 202 0.57 8.48 -7.90
N PHE A 203 -0.64 7.91 -7.79
CA PHE A 203 -1.75 8.51 -7.05
C PHE A 203 -1.44 8.60 -5.55
N ALA A 204 -0.81 7.58 -4.96
CA ALA A 204 -0.41 7.59 -3.56
C ALA A 204 0.61 8.71 -3.27
N SER A 205 1.53 8.98 -4.20
CA SER A 205 2.58 9.99 -4.01
C SER A 205 2.03 11.41 -3.82
N VAL A 206 0.86 11.72 -4.38
CA VAL A 206 0.15 13.00 -4.19
C VAL A 206 -0.07 13.30 -2.71
N PHE A 207 -0.37 12.30 -1.90
CA PHE A 207 -0.69 12.51 -0.49
C PHE A 207 0.52 12.91 0.37
N CYS A 208 1.75 12.88 -0.17
CA CYS A 208 2.91 13.43 0.52
C CYS A 208 2.85 14.95 0.71
N THR A 209 2.07 15.67 -0.12
CA THR A 209 1.82 17.12 0.05
C THR A 209 0.75 17.42 1.10
N VAL A 210 0.02 16.38 1.55
CA VAL A 210 -1.15 16.47 2.44
C VAL A 210 -2.22 17.42 1.88
N PRO A 211 -2.87 17.07 0.75
CA PRO A 211 -3.91 17.90 0.16
C PRO A 211 -4.97 18.35 1.17
N GLU A 212 -5.48 19.56 1.02
CA GLU A 212 -6.46 20.16 1.94
C GLU A 212 -7.90 20.11 1.41
N SER A 213 -8.10 19.72 0.14
CA SER A 213 -9.43 19.61 -0.45
C SER A 213 -9.49 18.54 -1.54
N LEU A 214 -10.71 18.07 -1.86
CA LEU A 214 -10.93 17.16 -2.98
C LEU A 214 -10.46 17.76 -4.31
N LYS A 215 -10.64 19.06 -4.51
CA LYS A 215 -10.18 19.74 -5.73
C LYS A 215 -8.66 19.65 -5.89
N GLU A 216 -7.91 19.84 -4.80
CA GLU A 216 -6.46 19.70 -4.81
C GLU A 216 -6.03 18.26 -5.09
N ILE A 217 -6.72 17.27 -4.49
CA ILE A 217 -6.52 15.86 -4.83
C ILE A 217 -6.77 15.63 -6.33
N GLU A 218 -7.87 16.14 -6.88
CA GLU A 218 -8.22 15.99 -8.29
C GLU A 218 -7.16 16.60 -9.22
N ASP A 219 -6.70 17.81 -8.92
CA ASP A 219 -5.71 18.55 -9.68
C ASP A 219 -4.35 17.81 -9.64
N ASP A 220 -3.87 17.43 -8.45
CA ASP A 220 -2.58 16.76 -8.27
C ASP A 220 -2.56 15.34 -8.85
N VAL A 221 -3.65 14.58 -8.68
CA VAL A 221 -3.80 13.25 -9.29
C VAL A 221 -3.80 13.35 -10.81
N SER A 222 -4.47 14.35 -11.38
CA SER A 222 -4.48 14.56 -12.83
C SER A 222 -3.08 14.86 -13.39
N ALA A 223 -2.24 15.50 -12.59
CA ALA A 223 -0.85 15.85 -12.90
C ALA A 223 0.17 14.77 -12.51
N SER A 224 -0.28 13.65 -11.93
CA SER A 224 0.61 12.58 -11.48
C SER A 224 1.36 11.91 -12.65
N PRO A 225 2.57 11.36 -12.40
CA PRO A 225 3.35 10.71 -13.44
C PRO A 225 2.61 9.54 -14.11
N ASP A 226 2.87 9.32 -15.41
CA ASP A 226 2.45 8.10 -16.07
C ASP A 226 3.23 6.86 -15.57
N GLY A 227 2.75 5.66 -15.90
CA GLY A 227 3.37 4.42 -15.42
C GLY A 227 4.87 4.29 -15.77
N THR A 228 5.26 4.69 -16.98
CA THR A 228 6.68 4.65 -17.41
C THR A 228 7.56 5.57 -16.57
N THR A 229 7.09 6.79 -16.31
CA THR A 229 7.82 7.76 -15.46
C THR A 229 7.84 7.28 -14.02
N MET A 230 6.71 6.81 -13.51
CA MET A 230 6.60 6.29 -12.16
C MET A 230 7.54 5.11 -11.91
N ARG A 231 7.70 4.20 -12.87
CA ARG A 231 8.62 3.06 -12.74
C ARG A 231 10.06 3.50 -12.52
N LYS A 232 10.52 4.53 -13.23
CA LYS A 232 11.84 5.13 -13.02
C LYS A 232 11.97 5.73 -11.62
N LEU A 233 10.96 6.45 -11.16
CA LEU A 233 10.95 7.06 -9.83
C LEU A 233 10.99 6.01 -8.70
N VAL A 234 10.33 4.86 -8.88
CA VAL A 234 10.40 3.76 -7.91
C VAL A 234 11.81 3.14 -7.90
N LEU A 235 12.42 2.91 -9.06
CA LEU A 235 13.79 2.41 -9.14
C LEU A 235 14.79 3.39 -8.50
N GLU A 236 14.66 4.69 -8.74
CA GLU A 236 15.46 5.72 -8.06
C GLU A 236 15.26 5.71 -6.54
N ALA A 237 14.03 5.46 -6.07
CA ALA A 237 13.75 5.32 -4.64
C ALA A 237 14.45 4.08 -4.04
N VAL A 238 14.49 2.96 -4.77
CA VAL A 238 15.25 1.75 -4.37
C VAL A 238 16.74 2.09 -4.26
N GLU A 239 17.31 2.76 -5.26
CA GLU A 239 18.72 3.14 -5.26
C GLU A 239 19.07 4.06 -4.07
N ARG A 240 18.22 5.05 -3.77
CA ARG A 240 18.38 5.91 -2.60
C ARG A 240 18.31 5.12 -1.29
N ALA A 241 17.35 4.21 -1.17
CA ALA A 241 17.19 3.38 0.02
C ALA A 241 18.40 2.45 0.26
N ILE A 242 19.01 1.91 -0.81
CA ILE A 242 20.26 1.14 -0.72
C ILE A 242 21.41 2.02 -0.23
N GLN A 243 21.56 3.22 -0.80
CA GLN A 243 22.61 4.16 -0.38
C GLN A 243 22.46 4.59 1.08
N GLU A 244 21.23 4.80 1.55
CA GLU A 244 20.96 5.13 2.95
C GLU A 244 21.39 3.99 3.89
N ARG A 245 21.07 2.72 3.55
CA ARG A 245 21.52 1.55 4.31
C ARG A 245 23.05 1.47 4.37
N ASP A 246 23.70 1.54 3.20
CA ASP A 246 25.16 1.36 3.11
C ASP A 246 25.91 2.52 3.76
N GLY A 247 25.34 3.74 3.73
CA GLY A 247 25.89 4.91 4.41
C GLY A 247 25.79 4.86 5.94
N VAL A 248 24.76 4.18 6.47
CA VAL A 248 24.67 3.88 7.92
C VAL A 248 25.72 2.85 8.31
N GLU A 249 25.88 1.77 7.54
CA GLU A 249 26.88 0.72 7.82
C GLU A 249 28.33 1.20 7.73
N ALA A 250 28.62 2.20 6.88
CA ALA A 250 29.96 2.78 6.77
C ALA A 250 30.32 3.80 7.87
N GLY A 251 29.33 4.24 8.66
CA GLY A 251 29.49 5.24 9.73
C GLY A 251 29.60 4.66 11.15
N GLU A 252 29.43 3.35 11.31
CA GLU A 252 29.64 2.58 12.55
C GLU A 252 31.05 1.96 12.62
#